data_AF-A0A925WBM0-F1
#
_entry.id   AF-A0A925WBM0-F1
#
_cell.length_a   1.000
_cell.length_b   1.000
_cell.length_c   1.000
_cell.angle_alpha   90.00
_cell.angle_beta   90.00
_cell.angle_gamma   90.00
#
_symmetry.space_group_name_H-M   'P 1'
#
loop_
_entity.id
_entity.type
_entity.pdbx_description
1 polymer ?
#
loop_
_entity_poly.entity_id
_entity_poly.type
_entity_poly.pdbx_seq_one_letter_code
_entity_poly.pdbx_strand_id
1 'polypeptide(L)' 'FYRALARRKPPVVARAVVAKELARIVYYVLTKQEAFNGTFKGKPLSRTKQPKWPRLASPPV' A
#
# COMPACT_ATOMS: atom_id res chain seq x y z
N PHE A 1 7.44 2.41 -5.75
CA PHE A 1 6.73 3.70 -5.91
C PHE A 1 7.50 4.87 -5.28
N TYR A 2 7.64 4.93 -3.94
CA TYR A 2 8.36 6.03 -3.27
C TYR A 2 9.78 6.30 -3.82
N ARG A 3 10.63 5.27 -3.94
CA ARG A 3 12.01 5.43 -4.47
C ARG A 3 12.05 6.04 -5.88
N ALA A 4 11.07 5.73 -6.73
CA ALA A 4 10.98 6.32 -8.07
C ALA A 4 10.56 7.80 -8.01
N LEU A 5 9.64 8.16 -7.11
CA LEU A 5 9.23 9.54 -6.85
C LEU A 5 10.34 10.38 -6.21
N ALA A 6 11.04 9.83 -5.23
CA ALA A 6 12.12 10.49 -4.51
C ALA A 6 13.33 10.80 -5.42
N ARG A 7 13.52 10.05 -6.51
CA ARG A 7 14.53 10.37 -7.54
C ARG A 7 14.13 11.57 -8.42
N ARG A 8 12.84 11.92 -8.48
CA ARG A 8 12.29 12.94 -9.41
C ARG A 8 11.76 14.19 -8.72
N LYS A 9 11.51 14.12 -7.41
CA LYS A 9 10.84 15.17 -6.63
C LYS A 9 11.52 15.32 -5.26
N PRO A 10 11.44 16.52 -4.63
CA PRO A 10 11.91 16.70 -3.27
C PRO A 10 11.29 15.67 -2.31
N PRO A 11 12.05 15.20 -1.29
CA PRO A 11 11.59 14.16 -0.38
C PRO A 11 10.24 14.47 0.29
N VAL A 12 10.01 15.73 0.66
CA VAL A 12 8.74 16.19 1.27
C VAL A 12 7.56 15.93 0.33
N VAL A 13 7.69 16.31 -0.94
CA VAL A 13 6.64 16.11 -1.96
C VAL A 13 6.44 14.61 -2.23
N ALA A 14 7.52 13.84 -2.33
CA ALA A 14 7.43 12.40 -2.54
C ALA A 14 6.68 11.70 -1.38
N ARG A 15 6.93 12.11 -0.13
CA ARG A 15 6.21 11.62 1.06
C ARG A 15 4.74 12.00 1.04
N ALA A 16 4.42 13.26 0.72
CA ALA A 16 3.05 13.74 0.65
C ALA A 16 2.22 12.98 -0.40
N VAL A 17 2.79 12.69 -1.58
CA VAL A 17 2.12 11.90 -2.62
C VAL A 17 1.82 10.48 -2.14
N VAL A 18 2.77 9.84 -1.46
CA VAL A 18 2.56 8.50 -0.90
C VAL A 18 1.48 8.51 0.18
N ALA A 19 1.51 9.49 1.10
CA ALA A 19 0.52 9.63 2.16
C ALA A 19 -0.90 9.84 1.59
N LYS A 20 -1.04 10.67 0.55
CA LYS A 20 -2.32 10.89 -0.14
C LYS A 20 -2.87 9.59 -0.72
N GLU A 21 -2.05 8.79 -1.41
CA GLU A 21 -2.53 7.53 -1.98
C GLU A 21 -2.89 6.51 -0.89
N LEU A 22 -2.13 6.43 0.21
CA LEU A 22 -2.51 5.60 1.37
C LEU A 22 -3.86 6.01 1.96
N ALA A 23 -4.08 7.31 2.16
CA ALA A 23 -5.36 7.81 2.68
C ALA A 23 -6.53 7.44 1.76
N ARG A 24 -6.36 7.54 0.44
CA ARG A 24 -7.39 7.14 -0.55
C ARG A 24 -7.70 5.64 -0.48
N ILE A 25 -6.68 4.80 -0.30
CA ILE A 25 -6.88 3.34 -0.13
C ILE A 25 -7.68 3.07 1.13
N VAL A 26 -7.25 3.63 2.25
CA VAL A 26 -7.90 3.43 3.55
C VAL A 26 -9.35 3.89 3.49
N TYR A 27 -9.61 5.08 2.96
CA TYR A 27 -10.96 5.58 2.76
C TYR A 27 -11.82 4.62 1.93
N TYR A 28 -11.31 4.14 0.80
CA TYR A 28 -12.04 3.20 -0.05
C TYR A 28 -12.39 1.90 0.69
N VAL A 29 -11.43 1.30 1.39
CA VAL A 29 -11.62 0.05 2.15
C VAL A 29 -12.64 0.25 3.28
N LEU A 30 -12.52 1.32 4.06
CA LEU A 30 -13.43 1.61 5.16
C LEU A 30 -14.85 1.91 4.66
N THR A 31 -14.99 2.61 3.53
CA THR A 31 -16.30 2.98 2.97
C THR A 31 -17.01 1.77 2.37
N LYS A 32 -16.28 0.89 1.68
CA LYS A 32 -16.88 -0.29 1.02
C LYS A 32 -17.08 -1.47 1.97
N GLN A 33 -16.39 -1.50 3.11
CA GLN A 33 -16.37 -2.64 4.05
C GLN A 33 -16.00 -3.97 3.40
N GLU A 34 -15.35 -3.92 2.24
CA GLU A 34 -14.83 -5.10 1.57
C GLU A 34 -13.44 -5.43 2.11
N ALA A 35 -13.20 -6.72 2.35
CA ALA A 35 -11.86 -7.19 2.70
C ALA A 35 -10.88 -6.76 1.60
N PHE A 36 -9.72 -6.22 2.01
CA PHE A 36 -8.71 -5.79 1.06
C PHE A 36 -8.24 -6.96 0.20
N ASN A 37 -8.59 -6.94 -1.09
CA ASN A 37 -8.42 -8.05 -2.03
C ASN A 37 -7.01 -8.19 -2.62
N GLY A 38 -6.00 -7.54 -2.02
CA GLY A 38 -4.63 -7.60 -2.52
C GLY A 38 -4.40 -6.83 -3.83
N THR A 39 -5.36 -6.04 -4.29
CA THR A 39 -5.24 -5.20 -5.48
C THR A 39 -5.34 -3.72 -5.13
N PHE A 40 -4.65 -2.89 -5.90
CA PHE A 40 -4.76 -1.44 -5.81
C PHE A 40 -5.11 -0.88 -7.18
N LYS A 41 -6.32 -0.29 -7.32
CA LYS A 41 -6.85 0.23 -8.59
C LYS A 41 -6.75 -0.80 -9.73
N GLY A 42 -7.12 -2.06 -9.46
CA GLY A 42 -7.05 -3.16 -10.43
C GLY A 42 -5.66 -3.70 -10.71
N LYS A 43 -4.59 -3.16 -10.08
CA LYS A 43 -3.23 -3.69 -10.19
C LYS A 43 -2.93 -4.60 -8.99
N PRO A 44 -2.44 -5.83 -9.22
CA PRO A 44 -2.00 -6.70 -8.13
C PRO A 44 -0.85 -6.04 -7.36
N LEU A 45 -0.86 -6.17 -6.03
CA LEU A 45 0.25 -5.71 -5.21
C LEU A 45 1.52 -6.51 -5.52
N SER A 46 2.67 -5.82 -5.57
CA SER A 46 3.98 -6.46 -5.75
C SER A 46 4.36 -7.37 -4.57
N ARG A 47 3.78 -7.13 -3.39
CA ARG A 47 4.01 -7.90 -2.17
C ARG A 47 2.70 -7.99 -1.40
N THR A 48 2.21 -9.20 -1.22
CA THR A 48 1.06 -9.50 -0.36
C THR A 48 1.59 -9.89 1.01
N LYS A 49 1.02 -9.33 2.08
CA LYS A 49 1.34 -9.79 3.43
C LYS A 49 0.45 -10.98 3.78
N GLN A 50 0.97 -11.90 4.58
CA GLN A 50 0.20 -13.04 5.07
C GLN A 50 -1.10 -12.60 5.76
N PRO A 51 -2.25 -13.23 5.47
CA PRO A 51 -3.53 -12.84 6.06
C PRO A 51 -3.64 -13.25 7.54
N LYS A 52 -2.87 -14.26 7.99
CA LYS A 52 -2.87 -14.75 9.38
C LYS A 52 -2.07 -13.84 10.31
N TRP A 53 -2.66 -13.53 11.46
CA TRP A 53 -2.00 -12.94 12.63
C TRP A 53 -1.84 -14.02 13.72
N PRO A 54 -0.77 -14.01 14.55
CA PRO A 54 0.42 -13.17 14.47
C PRO A 54 1.25 -13.49 13.23
N ARG A 55 1.95 -12.48 12.74
CA ARG A 55 2.78 -12.62 11.54
C ARG A 55 4.06 -13.34 11.94
N LEU A 56 4.41 -14.41 11.21
CA LEU A 56 5.73 -15.01 11.32
C LEU A 56 6.78 -14.00 10.85
N ALA A 57 7.94 -13.97 11.54
CA ALA A 57 9.05 -13.09 11.17
C ALA A 57 9.59 -13.39 9.76
N SER A 58 9.52 -14.65 9.34
CA SER A 58 9.90 -15.11 8.00
C SER A 58 8.67 -15.19 7.09
N PRO A 59 8.71 -14.60 5.88
CA PRO A 59 7.62 -14.75 4.92
C PRO A 59 7.54 -16.20 4.42
N PRO A 60 6.32 -16.74 4.19
CA PRO A 60 6.16 -17.97 3.44
C PRO A 60 6.68 -17.76 2.03
N VAL A 61 7.44 -18.75 1.56
CA VAL A 61 8.10 -18.83 0.25
C VAL A 61 7.15 -18.47 -0.88
#